data_AF-A0A1W9TPF6-F1
#
_entry.id   AF-A0A1W9TPF6-F1
#
_cell.length_a   1.000
_cell.length_b   1.000
_cell.length_c   1.000
_cell.angle_alpha   90.00
_cell.angle_beta   90.00
_cell.angle_gamma   90.00
#
_symmetry.space_group_name_H-M   'P 1'
#
loop_
_entity.id
_entity.type
_entity.pdbx_description
1 polymer ?
#
loop_
_entity_poly.entity_id
_entity_poly.type
_entity_poly.pdbx_seq_one_letter_code
_entity_poly.pdbx_strand_id
1 'polypeptide(L)' 'MFFGLLLLLIIIWYFMKNPEAAKKLGEFQNSSEESKKETLKILNEMFVNGKITEEECLRKKKLIE' A
#
# COMPACT_ATOMS: atom_id res chain seq x y z
N MET A 1 -0.36 -4.73 -34.08
CA MET A 1 -1.42 -4.34 -33.13
C MET A 1 -1.86 -5.48 -32.17
N PHE A 2 -1.37 -6.72 -32.31
CA PHE A 2 -1.72 -7.85 -31.43
C PHE A 2 -0.68 -8.21 -30.36
N PHE A 3 0.51 -7.58 -30.41
CA PHE A 3 1.62 -7.92 -29.52
C PHE A 3 1.33 -7.60 -28.04
N GLY A 4 0.63 -6.49 -27.76
CA GLY A 4 0.21 -6.15 -26.39
C GLY A 4 -0.80 -7.14 -25.80
N LEU A 5 -1.70 -7.68 -26.63
CA LEU A 5 -2.67 -8.70 -26.20
C LEU A 5 -1.96 -10.02 -25.86
N LEU A 6 -0.97 -10.40 -26.66
CA LEU A 6 -0.16 -11.61 -26.42
C LEU A 6 0.64 -11.51 -25.12
N LEU A 7 1.28 -10.36 -24.87
CA LEU A 7 1.98 -10.08 -23.62
C LEU A 7 1.06 -10.16 -22.40
N LEU A 8 -0.13 -9.59 -22.50
CA LEU A 8 -1.12 -9.60 -21.43
C LEU A 8 -1.55 -11.04 -21.08
N LEU A 9 -1.77 -11.90 -22.08
CA LEU A 9 -2.08 -13.31 -21.86
C LEU A 9 -0.94 -14.07 -21.18
N ILE A 10 0.32 -13.80 -21.56
CA ILE A 10 1.50 -14.42 -20.93
C ILE A 10 1.61 -14.02 -19.46
N ILE A 11 1.37 -12.74 -19.15
CA ILE A 11 1.40 -12.23 -17.78
C ILE A 11 0.31 -12.91 -16.93
N ILE A 12 -0.93 -12.96 -17.43
CA ILE A 12 -2.05 -13.62 -16.74
C ILE A 12 -1.74 -15.11 -16.53
N TRP A 13 -1.24 -15.80 -17.56
CA TRP A 13 -0.89 -17.22 -17.47
C TRP A 13 0.23 -17.47 -16.46
N TYR A 14 1.25 -16.60 -16.42
CA TYR A 14 2.33 -16.69 -15.44
C TYR A 14 1.82 -16.55 -14.00
N PHE A 15 0.93 -15.59 -13.73
CA PHE A 15 0.31 -15.42 -12.40
C PHE A 15 -0.62 -16.58 -12.04
N MET A 16 -1.35 -17.16 -13.01
CA MET A 16 -2.16 -18.36 -12.77
C MET A 16 -1.31 -19.60 -12.46
N LYS A 17 -0.16 -19.75 -13.14
CA LYS A 17 0.76 -20.88 -12.97
C LYS A 17 1.58 -20.75 -11.67
N ASN A 18 1.92 -19.52 -11.28
CA ASN A 18 2.69 -19.20 -10.08
C ASN A 18 1.88 -18.33 -9.11
N PRO A 19 0.90 -18.92 -8.38
CA PRO A 19 0.10 -18.19 -7.40
C PRO A 19 0.94 -17.63 -6.25
N GLU A 20 2.15 -18.15 -6.03
CA GLU A 20 3.11 -17.60 -5.07
C GLU A 20 3.63 -16.21 -5.47
N ALA A 21 3.79 -15.95 -6.78
CA ALA A 21 4.18 -14.63 -7.28
C ALA A 21 3.04 -13.61 -7.05
N ALA A 22 1.79 -14.04 -7.20
CA ALA A 22 0.62 -13.22 -6.86
C ALA A 22 0.52 -12.97 -5.35
N LYS A 23 0.80 -13.99 -4.52
CA LYS A 23 0.86 -13.86 -3.06
C LYS A 23 1.94 -12.89 -2.61
N LYS A 24 3.17 -12.99 -3.13
CA LYS A 24 4.25 -12.04 -2.82
C LYS A 24 3.91 -10.61 -3.22
N LEU A 25 3.20 -10.42 -4.34
CA LEU A 25 2.73 -9.09 -4.76
C LEU A 25 1.66 -8.54 -3.80
N GLY A 26 0.72 -9.39 -3.37
CA GLY A 26 -0.31 -9.04 -2.38
C GLY A 26 0.26 -8.82 -0.97
N GLU A 27 1.34 -9.50 -0.61
CA GLU A 27 2.07 -9.33 0.65
C GLU A 27 2.90 -8.02 0.62
N PHE A 28 3.46 -7.66 -0.53
CA PHE A 28 4.10 -6.36 -0.74
C PHE A 28 3.09 -5.19 -0.68
N GLN A 29 1.89 -5.38 -1.24
CA GLN A 29 0.79 -4.43 -1.09
C GLN A 29 0.29 -4.34 0.36
N ASN A 30 0.11 -5.47 1.04
CA ASN A 30 -0.29 -5.50 2.45
C ASN A 30 0.76 -4.85 3.36
N SER A 31 2.05 -5.09 3.14
CA SER A 31 3.14 -4.43 3.86
C SER A 31 3.10 -2.90 3.69
N SER A 32 2.76 -2.42 2.49
CA SER A 32 2.57 -0.98 2.26
C SER A 32 1.33 -0.44 2.98
N GLU A 33 0.23 -1.19 3.00
CA GLU A 33 -1.00 -0.79 3.70
C GLU A 33 -0.83 -0.84 5.23
N GLU A 34 -0.11 -1.84 5.74
CA GLU A 34 0.24 -2.01 7.15
C GLU A 34 1.19 -0.90 7.61
N SER A 35 2.21 -0.58 6.81
CA SER A 35 3.12 0.55 7.07
C SER A 35 2.38 1.90 7.10
N LYS A 36 1.40 2.11 6.22
CA LYS A 36 0.53 3.30 6.26
C LYS A 36 -0.30 3.34 7.54
N LYS A 37 -0.88 2.20 7.95
CA LYS A 37 -1.66 2.09 9.20
C LYS A 37 -0.80 2.34 10.44
N GLU A 38 0.42 1.81 10.47
CA GLU A 38 1.37 2.07 11.56
C GLU A 38 1.77 3.54 11.65
N THR A 39 2.05 4.18 10.50
CA THR A 39 2.41 5.60 10.44
C THR A 39 1.25 6.49 10.94
N LEU A 40 0.01 6.17 10.56
CA LEU A 40 -1.18 6.85 11.05
C LEU A 40 -1.38 6.65 12.56
N LYS A 41 -1.09 5.45 13.08
CA LYS A 41 -1.19 5.14 14.51
C LYS A 41 -0.17 5.95 15.32
N ILE A 42 1.07 6.03 14.86
CA ILE A 42 2.14 6.81 15.47
C ILE A 42 1.81 8.31 15.45
N LEU A 43 1.26 8.82 14.33
CA LEU A 43 0.81 10.21 14.22
C LEU A 43 -0.31 10.52 15.22
N ASN A 44 -1.27 9.60 15.38
CA ASN A 44 -2.37 9.74 16.33
C ASN A 44 -1.86 9.70 17.79
N GLU A 45 -0.91 8.83 18.12
CA GLU A 45 -0.26 8.83 19.45
C GLU A 45 0.48 10.14 19.73
N MET A 46 1.19 10.70 18.75
CA MET A 46 1.86 11.99 18.92
C MET A 46 0.87 13.15 19.10
N PHE A 47 -0.29 13.08 18.43
CA PHE A 47 -1.38 14.04 18.60
C PHE A 47 -2.04 13.93 20.00
N VAL A 48 -2.39 12.73 20.45
CA VAL A 48 -3.00 12.48 21.77
C VAL A 48 -2.07 12.86 22.92
N ASN A 49 -0.76 12.66 22.74
CA ASN A 49 0.25 13.10 23.70
C ASN A 49 0.52 14.62 23.68
N GLY A 50 -0.19 15.39 22.85
CA GLY A 50 -0.04 16.85 22.76
C GLY A 50 1.31 17.31 22.18
N LYS A 51 2.08 16.41 21.56
CA LYS A 51 3.35 16.75 20.90
C LYS A 51 3.15 17.49 19.57
N ILE A 52 1.95 17.42 19.00
CA ILE A 52 1.58 18.00 17.71
C ILE A 52 0.21 18.67 17.84
N THR A 53 0.04 19.86 17.26
CA THR A 53 -1.24 20.60 17.22
C THR A 53 -2.24 19.97 16.24
N GLU A 54 -3.55 20.14 16.46
CA GLU A 54 -4.63 19.63 15.59
C GLU A 54 -4.39 19.92 14.11
N GLU A 55 -4.01 21.15 13.77
CA GLU A 55 -3.78 21.56 12.37
C GLU A 55 -2.64 20.78 11.70
N GLU A 56 -1.56 20.47 12.43
CA GLU A 56 -0.44 19.70 11.90
C GLU A 56 -0.77 18.22 11.77
N CYS A 57 -1.53 17.67 12.72
CA CYS A 57 -2.04 16.29 12.65
C CYS A 57 -2.93 16.10 11.42
N LEU A 58 -3.86 17.03 11.18
CA LEU A 58 -4.82 16.97 10.07
C LEU A 58 -4.12 17.10 8.71
N ARG A 59 -3.09 17.95 8.60
CA ARG A 59 -2.26 18.07 7.39
C ARG A 59 -1.46 16.80 7.10
N LYS A 60 -0.87 16.19 8.12
CA LYS A 60 -0.03 14.97 7.97
C LYS A 60 -0.88 13.73 7.68
N LYS A 61 -2.07 13.63 8.27
CA LYS A 61 -3.03 12.55 7.99
C LYS A 61 -3.44 12.50 6.51
N LYS A 62 -3.70 13.67 5.91
CA LYS A 62 -4.09 13.81 4.50
C LYS A 62 -2.99 13.46 3.49
N LEU A 63 -1.74 13.32 3.92
CA LEU A 63 -0.61 12.90 3.08
C LEU A 63 -0.41 11.39 3.05
N ILE A 64 -0.97 10.67 4.02
CA ILE A 64 -0.74 9.22 4.22
C ILE A 64 -1.90 8.38 3.65
N GLU A 65 -3.12 8.93 3.72
CA GLU A 65 -4.34 8.41 3.07
C GLU A 65 -4.25 8.55 1.55
#